data_AF-A0A831L3Y5-F1
#
_entry.id   AF-A0A831L3Y5-F1
#
_cell.length_a   1.000
_cell.length_b   1.000
_cell.length_c   1.000
_cell.angle_alpha   90.00
_cell.angle_beta   90.00
_cell.angle_gamma   90.00
#
_symmetry.space_group_name_H-M   'P 1'
#
loop_
_entity.id
_entity.type
_entity.pdbx_description
1 polymer ?
#
loop_
_entity_poly.entity_id
_entity_poly.type
_entity_poly.pdbx_seq_one_letter_code
_entity_poly.pdbx_strand_id
1 'polypeptide(L)'
;MKKDLNELEENIGKVPMIMKKWADEDPEMAKFVLALDKGIWSDGALSKQTKKIIAICVAAALRDSHAVRAQAAGATSIGVNYDEVEEALRVTFLLAGMPAYVWGRTAIDEFMK
;
A
#
# COMPACT_ATOMS: atom_id res chain seq x y z
N MET A 1 11.63 -15.30 -11.21
CA MET A 1 11.03 -15.51 -9.89
C MET A 1 11.94 -15.10 -8.73
N LYS A 2 13.05 -15.78 -8.42
CA LYS A 2 13.93 -15.36 -7.29
C LYS A 2 14.38 -13.90 -7.37
N LYS A 3 14.77 -13.43 -8.57
CA LYS A 3 15.12 -12.02 -8.80
C LYS A 3 13.95 -11.08 -8.53
N ASP A 4 12.76 -11.39 -9.06
CA ASP A 4 11.56 -10.57 -8.90
C ASP A 4 11.09 -10.52 -7.44
N LEU A 5 11.25 -11.62 -6.70
CA LEU A 5 10.95 -11.67 -5.26
C LEU A 5 11.94 -10.83 -4.45
N ASN A 6 13.22 -10.83 -4.81
CA ASN A 6 14.22 -10.00 -4.14
C ASN A 6 13.96 -8.50 -4.41
N GLU A 7 13.66 -8.13 -5.67
CA GLU A 7 13.26 -6.77 -6.02
C GLU A 7 11.98 -6.35 -5.28
N LEU A 8 11.02 -7.26 -5.12
CA LEU A 8 9.83 -7.01 -4.32
C LEU A 8 10.19 -6.80 -2.84
N GLU A 9 11.04 -7.65 -2.26
CA GLU A 9 11.48 -7.53 -0.87
C GLU A 9 12.18 -6.20 -0.59
N GLU A 10 13.02 -5.72 -1.52
CA GLU A 10 13.63 -4.39 -1.43
C GLU A 10 12.59 -3.25 -1.47
N ASN A 11 11.55 -3.40 -2.30
CA ASN A 11 10.55 -2.34 -2.50
C ASN A 11 9.49 -2.26 -1.40
N ILE A 12 9.08 -3.39 -0.82
CA ILE A 12 7.98 -3.44 0.16
C ILE A 12 8.42 -4.02 1.52
N GLY A 13 9.71 -4.27 1.71
CA GLY A 13 10.33 -4.75 2.95
C GLY A 13 10.09 -6.24 3.22
N LYS A 14 8.86 -6.73 3.06
CA LYS A 14 8.51 -8.13 3.29
C LYS A 14 7.62 -8.67 2.18
N VAL A 15 8.13 -9.67 1.46
CA VAL A 15 7.34 -10.41 0.47
C VAL A 15 6.21 -11.16 1.18
N PRO A 16 4.94 -10.98 0.77
CA PRO A 16 3.80 -11.72 1.31
C PRO A 16 4.02 -13.23 1.20
N MET A 17 3.64 -14.00 2.23
CA MET A 17 3.79 -15.46 2.20
C MET A 17 3.10 -16.10 0.99
N ILE A 18 1.96 -15.55 0.56
CA ILE A 18 1.24 -16.06 -0.61
C ILE A 18 2.08 -15.99 -1.88
N MET A 19 2.88 -14.92 -2.05
CA MET A 19 3.80 -14.80 -3.19
C MET A 19 4.93 -15.82 -3.12
N LYS A 20 5.45 -16.10 -1.92
CA LYS A 20 6.47 -17.15 -1.72
C LYS A 20 5.91 -18.53 -2.07
N LYS A 21 4.67 -18.83 -1.65
CA LYS A 21 4.00 -20.10 -2.01
C LYS A 21 3.73 -20.22 -3.50
N TRP A 22 3.16 -19.19 -4.12
CA TRP A 22 2.89 -19.22 -5.56
C TRP A 22 4.16 -19.30 -6.39
N ALA A 23 5.30 -18.78 -5.94
CA ALA A 23 6.54 -18.96 -6.67
C ALA A 23 6.94 -20.44 -6.86
N ASP A 24 6.49 -21.33 -5.97
CA ASP A 24 6.73 -22.78 -6.04
C ASP A 24 5.52 -23.54 -6.63
N GLU A 25 4.30 -23.18 -6.23
CA GLU A 25 3.06 -23.90 -6.59
C GLU A 25 2.43 -23.44 -7.92
N ASP A 26 2.51 -22.14 -8.24
CA ASP A 26 1.94 -21.54 -9.45
C ASP A 26 2.77 -20.33 -9.92
N PRO A 27 3.92 -20.58 -10.58
CA PRO A 27 4.86 -19.52 -10.94
C PRO A 27 4.31 -18.53 -11.96
N GLU A 28 3.36 -18.95 -12.81
CA GLU A 28 2.72 -18.06 -13.77
C GLU A 28 1.76 -17.10 -13.07
N MET A 29 0.97 -17.58 -12.09
CA MET A 29 0.14 -16.70 -11.27
C MET A 29 1.00 -15.69 -10.49
N ALA A 30 2.12 -16.12 -9.89
CA ALA A 30 3.06 -15.21 -9.24
C ALA A 30 3.55 -14.11 -10.20
N LYS A 31 3.93 -14.50 -11.42
CA LYS A 31 4.38 -13.57 -12.47
C LYS A 31 3.30 -12.56 -12.86
N PHE A 32 2.05 -13.00 -13.02
CA PHE A 32 0.94 -12.11 -13.37
C PHE A 32 0.69 -11.06 -12.29
N VAL A 33 0.66 -11.46 -11.02
CA VAL A 33 0.39 -10.51 -9.93
C VAL A 33 1.55 -9.53 -9.75
N LEU A 34 2.81 -9.98 -9.90
CA LEU A 34 3.97 -9.09 -9.87
C LEU A 34 3.95 -8.06 -11.01
N ALA A 35 3.57 -8.49 -12.23
CA ALA A 35 3.45 -7.59 -13.37
C ALA A 35 2.32 -6.55 -13.15
N LEU A 36 1.19 -6.98 -12.59
CA LEU A 36 0.08 -6.09 -12.22
C LEU A 36 0.52 -5.05 -11.19
N ASP A 37 1.18 -5.48 -10.11
CA ASP A 37 1.66 -4.60 -9.06
C ASP A 37 2.63 -3.54 -9.60
N LYS A 38 3.64 -3.97 -10.37
CA LYS A 38 4.60 -3.06 -11.01
C LYS A 38 3.92 -2.06 -11.95
N GLY A 39 2.95 -2.51 -12.75
CA GLY A 39 2.19 -1.65 -13.66
C GLY A 39 1.36 -0.59 -12.93
N ILE A 40 0.67 -0.97 -11.85
CA ILE A 40 -0.17 -0.06 -11.06
C ILE A 40 0.70 1.00 -10.37
N TRP A 41 1.82 0.63 -9.77
CA TRP A 41 2.66 1.55 -8.99
C TRP A 41 3.61 2.43 -9.80
N SER A 42 3.82 2.15 -11.09
CA SER A 42 4.66 2.98 -11.96
C SER A 42 4.09 4.39 -12.12
N ASP A 43 4.93 5.41 -12.21
CA ASP A 43 4.48 6.79 -12.42
C ASP A 43 3.72 6.96 -13.75
N GLY A 44 2.75 7.88 -13.75
CA GLY A 44 1.98 8.27 -14.92
C GLY A 44 1.34 9.64 -14.70
N ALA A 45 0.07 9.81 -15.09
CA ALA A 45 -0.67 11.02 -14.75
C ALA A 45 -0.80 11.25 -13.23
N LEU A 46 -0.76 10.16 -12.45
CA LEU A 46 -0.61 10.18 -11.00
C LEU A 46 0.78 9.63 -10.65
N SER A 47 1.47 10.30 -9.73
CA SER A 47 2.72 9.79 -9.19
C SER A 47 2.47 8.59 -8.28
N LYS A 48 3.53 7.81 -8.03
CA LYS A 48 3.53 6.70 -7.07
C LYS A 48 3.13 7.17 -5.67
N GLN A 49 3.54 8.37 -5.26
CA GLN A 49 3.14 8.99 -3.99
C GLN A 49 1.64 9.25 -3.95
N THR A 50 1.06 9.89 -4.98
CA THR A 50 -0.39 10.13 -5.04
C THR A 50 -1.17 8.82 -5.01
N LYS A 51 -0.71 7.80 -5.75
CA LYS A 51 -1.31 6.45 -5.70
C LYS A 51 -1.24 5.81 -4.32
N LYS A 52 -0.14 6.03 -3.58
CA LYS A 52 0.02 5.51 -2.22
C LYS A 52 -0.97 6.16 -1.25
N ILE A 53 -1.16 7.48 -1.34
CA ILE A 53 -2.18 8.20 -0.55
C ILE A 53 -3.58 7.64 -0.83
N ILE A 54 -3.93 7.42 -2.11
CA ILE A 54 -5.21 6.80 -2.51
C ILE A 54 -5.34 5.40 -1.89
N ALA A 55 -4.31 4.57 -1.96
CA ALA A 55 -4.35 3.21 -1.41
C ALA A 55 -4.57 3.20 0.12
N ILE A 56 -3.92 4.11 0.86
CA ILE A 56 -4.15 4.28 2.31
C ILE A 56 -5.61 4.65 2.57
N CYS A 57 -6.15 5.62 1.83
CA CYS A 57 -7.54 6.09 1.98
C CYS A 57 -8.56 4.99 1.66
N VAL A 58 -8.35 4.21 0.60
CA VAL A 58 -9.21 3.06 0.25
C VAL A 58 -9.17 2.00 1.34
N ALA A 59 -7.99 1.62 1.83
CA ALA A 59 -7.86 0.65 2.91
C ALA A 59 -8.53 1.13 4.21
N ALA A 60 -8.39 2.43 4.53
CA ALA A 60 -9.04 3.07 5.66
C ALA A 60 -10.58 3.08 5.51
N ALA A 61 -11.10 3.40 4.33
CA ALA A 61 -12.54 3.37 4.03
C ALA A 61 -13.14 1.96 4.20
N LEU A 62 -12.39 0.92 3.80
CA LEU A 62 -12.77 -0.49 3.99
C LEU A 62 -12.59 -0.98 5.42
N ARG A 63 -11.97 -0.18 6.31
CA ARG A 63 -11.66 -0.55 7.70
C ARG A 63 -10.80 -1.82 7.79
N ASP A 64 -10.00 -2.05 6.76
CA ASP A 64 -9.07 -3.17 6.72
C ASP A 64 -7.80 -2.79 7.47
N SER A 65 -7.75 -3.22 8.72
CA SER A 65 -6.65 -2.96 9.65
C SER A 65 -5.30 -3.47 9.16
N HIS A 66 -5.29 -4.53 8.36
CA HIS A 66 -4.06 -5.12 7.84
C HIS A 66 -3.60 -4.32 6.62
N ALA A 67 -4.51 -4.06 5.67
CA ALA A 67 -4.20 -3.32 4.46
C ALA A 67 -3.79 -1.87 4.77
N VAL A 68 -4.48 -1.17 5.67
CA VAL A 68 -4.16 0.24 5.95
C VAL A 68 -2.77 0.40 6.57
N ARG A 69 -2.38 -0.53 7.46
CA ARG A 69 -1.01 -0.58 8.02
C ARG A 69 0.02 -0.94 6.96
N ALA A 70 -0.27 -1.92 6.11
CA ALA A 70 0.62 -2.30 5.02
C ALA A 70 0.84 -1.16 4.01
N GLN A 71 -0.16 -0.32 3.75
CA GLN A 71 -0.01 0.84 2.88
C GLN A 71 0.66 2.04 3.58
N ALA A 72 0.44 2.24 4.88
CA ALA A 72 1.14 3.26 5.65
C ALA A 72 2.63 2.92 5.84
N ALA A 73 2.95 1.64 6.01
CA ALA A 73 4.32 1.15 6.07
C ALA A 73 5.08 1.46 4.78
N GLY A 74 6.22 2.13 4.88
CA GLY A 74 7.03 2.51 3.72
C GLY A 74 6.44 3.63 2.86
N ALA A 75 5.36 4.29 3.29
CA ALA A 75 4.86 5.48 2.58
C ALA A 75 5.90 6.61 2.61
N THR A 76 6.55 6.83 3.76
CA THR A 76 7.62 7.84 3.93
C THR A 76 8.86 7.54 3.09
N SER A 77 9.22 6.27 2.90
CA SER A 77 10.41 5.89 2.11
C SER A 77 10.29 6.20 0.61
N ILE A 78 9.06 6.39 0.12
CA ILE A 78 8.80 6.84 -1.26
C ILE A 78 8.46 8.34 -1.34
N GLY A 79 8.60 9.08 -0.25
CA GLY A 79 8.43 10.53 -0.20
C GLY A 79 6.99 11.02 0.01
N VAL A 80 6.08 10.16 0.48
CA VAL A 80 4.74 10.60 0.90
C VAL A 80 4.85 11.33 2.24
N ASN A 81 4.29 12.55 2.32
CA ASN A 81 4.25 13.31 3.55
C ASN A 81 3.07 12.88 4.43
N TYR A 82 3.28 12.91 5.75
CA TYR A 82 2.23 12.66 6.73
C TYR A 82 1.04 13.60 6.58
N ASP A 83 1.29 14.90 6.39
CA ASP A 83 0.21 15.90 6.28
C ASP A 83 -0.65 15.68 5.03
N GLU A 84 -0.05 15.22 3.92
CA GLU A 84 -0.79 14.88 2.70
C GLU A 84 -1.78 13.74 2.94
N VAL A 85 -1.37 12.72 3.70
CA VAL A 85 -2.24 11.59 4.04
C VAL A 85 -3.31 12.01 5.05
N GLU A 86 -2.95 12.82 6.05
CA GLU A 86 -3.91 13.31 7.04
C GLU A 86 -5.02 14.15 6.39
N GLU A 87 -4.67 15.04 5.45
CA GLU A 87 -5.66 15.82 4.69
C GLU A 87 -6.56 14.91 3.85
N ALA A 88 -5.99 13.91 3.16
CA ALA A 88 -6.75 12.94 2.39
C ALA A 88 -7.67 12.05 3.26
N LEU A 89 -7.29 11.75 4.49
CA LEU A 89 -8.14 11.04 5.44
C LEU A 89 -9.36 11.85 5.85
N ARG A 90 -9.31 13.20 5.84
CA ARG A 90 -10.50 14.04 6.07
C ARG A 90 -11.51 13.94 4.92
N VAL A 91 -11.03 13.77 3.68
CA VAL A 91 -11.91 13.44 2.54
C VAL A 91 -12.51 12.05 2.70
N THR A 92 -11.70 11.08 3.15
CA THR A 92 -12.17 9.72 3.45
C THR A 92 -13.23 9.72 4.56
N PHE A 93 -13.05 10.53 5.60
CA PHE A 93 -14.02 10.77 6.66
C PHE A 93 -15.37 11.25 6.11
N LEU A 94 -15.33 12.27 5.24
CA LEU A 94 -16.54 12.85 4.65
C LEU A 94 -17.39 11.79 3.91
N LEU A 95 -16.74 10.82 3.25
CA LEU A 95 -17.41 9.84 2.40
C LEU A 95 -17.71 8.50 3.10
N ALA A 96 -16.89 8.09 4.07
CA ALA A 96 -16.95 6.76 4.70
C ALA A 96 -17.19 6.79 6.23
N GLY A 97 -17.30 7.98 6.82
CA GLY A 97 -17.59 8.22 8.22
C GLY A 97 -16.38 8.13 9.15
N MET A 98 -16.59 8.53 10.42
CA MET A 98 -15.51 8.64 11.42
C MET A 98 -14.68 7.37 11.61
N PRO A 99 -15.26 6.14 11.58
CA PRO A 99 -14.44 4.93 11.72
C PRO A 99 -13.32 4.83 10.67
N ALA A 100 -13.57 5.23 9.41
CA ALA A 100 -12.55 5.19 8.36
C ALA A 100 -11.38 6.11 8.69
N TYR A 101 -11.68 7.32 9.16
CA TYR A 101 -10.66 8.26 9.62
C TYR A 101 -9.83 7.68 10.76
N VAL A 102 -10.47 7.11 11.78
CA VAL A 102 -9.76 6.53 12.94
C VAL A 102 -8.82 5.41 12.49
N TRP A 103 -9.27 4.49 11.63
CA TRP A 103 -8.42 3.42 11.09
C TRP A 103 -7.20 3.95 10.34
N GLY A 104 -7.41 4.92 9.44
CA GLY A 104 -6.31 5.54 8.70
C GLY A 104 -5.36 6.31 9.62
N ARG A 105 -5.92 7.11 10.54
CA ARG A 105 -5.18 7.98 11.43
C ARG A 105 -4.28 7.18 12.37
N THR A 106 -4.82 6.14 12.99
CA THR A 106 -4.05 5.24 13.85
C THR A 106 -2.90 4.58 13.08
N ALA A 107 -3.12 4.18 11.82
CA ALA A 107 -2.07 3.57 11.02
C ALA A 107 -0.94 4.55 10.67
N ILE A 108 -1.24 5.77 10.23
CA ILE A 108 -0.18 6.74 9.90
C ILE A 108 0.56 7.23 11.14
N ASP A 109 -0.11 7.32 12.30
CA ASP A 109 0.54 7.65 13.58
C ASP A 109 1.53 6.58 14.08
N GLU A 110 1.35 5.34 13.62
CA GLU A 110 2.20 4.18 13.92
C GLU A 110 3.39 4.08 12.95
N PHE A 111 3.17 4.31 11.65
CA PHE A 111 4.14 3.96 10.60
C PHE A 111 4.80 5.13 9.86
N MET A 112 4.27 6.35 9.96
CA MET A 112 4.74 7.51 9.18
C MET A 112 5.45 8.59 10.01
N LYS A 113 5.84 8.29 11.25
CA LYS A 113 6.67 9.18 12.08
C LYS A 113 8.14 9.17 11.67
#